data_AF-A0A9Q4A9U7-F1
#
_entry.id   AF-A0A9Q4A9U7-F1
#
_cell.length_a   1.000
_cell.length_b   1.000
_cell.length_c   1.000
_cell.angle_alpha   90.00
_cell.angle_beta   90.00
_cell.angle_gamma   90.00
#
_symmetry.space_group_name_H-M   'P 1'
#
loop_
_entity.id
_entity.type
_entity.pdbx_description
1 polymer ?
#
loop_
_entity_poly.entity_id
_entity_poly.type
_entity_poly.pdbx_seq_one_letter_code
_entity_poly.pdbx_strand_id
1 'polypeptide(L)' 'MSESLLSSRNLAFELYEVLDAEGLIRRERFAEHSRETFDAALGT' A
#
# COMPACT_ATOMS: atom_id res chain seq x y z
N MET A 1 -0.27 21.92 -4.04
CA MET A 1 -1.26 21.11 -3.30
C MET A 1 -1.95 20.25 -4.34
N SER A 2 -1.35 19.13 -4.71
CA SER A 2 -1.87 18.28 -5.77
C SER A 2 -3.26 17.80 -5.37
N GLU A 3 -4.29 18.26 -6.08
CA GLU A 3 -5.61 17.64 -5.99
C GLU A 3 -5.42 16.18 -6.40
N SER A 4 -5.33 15.31 -5.40
CA SER A 4 -5.20 13.89 -5.65
C SER A 4 -6.48 13.45 -6.35
N LEU A 5 -6.37 13.18 -7.66
CA LEU A 5 -7.42 12.55 -8.45
C LEU A 5 -7.81 11.17 -7.90
N LEU A 6 -6.99 10.64 -6.99
CA LEU A 6 -7.19 9.37 -6.31
C LEU A 6 -7.65 9.60 -4.87
N SER A 7 -8.74 8.94 -4.51
CA SER A 7 -9.19 8.84 -3.11
C SER A 7 -8.26 7.89 -2.36
N SER A 8 -7.55 8.40 -1.34
CA SER A 8 -6.65 7.59 -0.50
C SER A 8 -7.38 6.42 0.18
N ARG A 9 -8.65 6.61 0.54
CA ARG A 9 -9.50 5.54 1.07
C ARG A 9 -9.74 4.44 0.04
N ASN A 10 -10.07 4.81 -1.19
CA ASN A 10 -10.31 3.83 -2.25
C ASN A 10 -9.02 3.10 -2.62
N LEU A 11 -7.90 3.82 -2.63
CA LEU A 11 -6.58 3.23 -2.90
C LEU A 11 -6.17 2.23 -1.82
N ALA A 12 -6.40 2.55 -0.54
CA ALA A 12 -6.15 1.63 0.57
C ALA A 12 -7.05 0.38 0.49
N PHE A 13 -8.33 0.55 0.11
CA PHE A 13 -9.25 -0.56 -0.09
C PHE A 13 -8.77 -1.50 -1.20
N GLU A 14 -8.46 -0.97 -2.38
CA GLU A 14 -7.95 -1.78 -3.49
C GLU A 14 -6.63 -2.48 -3.12
N LEU A 15 -5.71 -1.78 -2.45
CA LEU A 15 -4.39 -2.32 -2.13
C LEU A 15 -4.41 -3.42 -1.07
N TYR A 16 -5.16 -3.22 0.02
CA TYR A 16 -5.14 -4.14 1.17
C TYR A 16 -6.29 -5.15 1.15
N GLU A 17 -7.48 -4.75 0.73
CA GLU A 17 -8.67 -5.60 0.79
C GLU A 17 -8.89 -6.38 -0.51
N VAL A 18 -8.60 -5.78 -1.67
CA VAL A 18 -8.77 -6.46 -2.97
C VAL A 18 -7.51 -7.22 -3.38
N LEU A 19 -6.34 -6.58 -3.27
CA LEU A 19 -5.07 -7.13 -3.80
C LEU A 19 -4.22 -7.92 -2.80
N ASP A 20 -4.57 -7.93 -1.51
CA ASP A 20 -3.76 -8.56 -0.43
C ASP A 20 -2.27 -8.15 -0.51
N ALA A 21 -1.98 -6.85 -0.54
CA ALA A 21 -0.60 -6.36 -0.61
C ALA A 21 0.26 -6.83 0.58
N GLU A 22 -0.34 -7.07 1.75
CA GLU A 22 0.34 -7.69 2.90
C GLU A 22 0.77 -9.14 2.61
N GLY A 23 0.26 -9.78 1.55
CA GLY A 23 0.77 -11.05 1.06
C GLY A 23 2.12 -10.97 0.36
N LEU A 24 2.53 -9.78 -0.09
CA LEU A 24 3.84 -9.58 -0.72
C LEU A 24 4.96 -9.77 0.29
N ILE A 25 4.80 -9.26 1.52
CA ILE A 25 5.82 -9.34 2.59
C ILE A 25 6.04 -10.76 3.10
N ARG A 26 5.14 -11.70 2.79
CA ARG A 26 5.33 -13.14 3.08
C ARG A 26 6.38 -13.80 2.16
N ARG A 27 6.75 -13.16 1.06
CA ARG A 27 7.80 -13.65 0.15
C ARG A 27 9.16 -13.21 0.67
N GLU A 28 10.13 -14.12 0.64
CA GLU A 28 11.50 -13.87 1.14
C GLU A 28 12.14 -12.60 0.56
N ARG A 29 11.90 -12.31 -0.72
CA ARG A 29 12.38 -11.10 -1.40
C ARG A 29 11.85 -9.78 -0.84
N PHE A 30 10.69 -9.80 -0.18
CA PHE A 30 10.01 -8.61 0.34
C PHE A 30 9.82 -8.67 1.86
N ALA A 31 10.46 -9.63 2.53
CA ALA A 31 10.32 -9.84 3.97
C ALA A 31 10.87 -8.67 4.81
N GLU A 32 11.71 -7.82 4.22
CA GLU A 32 12.20 -6.59 4.85
C GLU A 32 11.16 -5.44 4.85
N HIS A 33 10.08 -5.57 4.08
CA HIS A 33 9.05 -4.54 4.00
C HIS A 33 7.90 -4.82 4.98
N SER A 34 7.21 -3.75 5.34
CA SER A 34 6.03 -3.80 6.21
C SER A 34 4.89 -2.99 5.59
N ARG A 35 3.70 -3.12 6.19
CA ARG A 35 2.55 -2.28 5.86
C ARG A 35 2.89 -0.78 5.94
N GLU A 36 3.68 -0.36 6.94
CA GLU A 36 4.14 1.02 7.06
C GLU A 36 4.99 1.48 5.87
N THR A 37 5.75 0.58 5.24
CA THR A 37 6.52 0.92 4.03
C THR A 37 5.58 1.28 2.87
N PHE A 38 4.47 0.54 2.71
CA PHE A 38 3.46 0.82 1.69
C PHE A 38 2.71 2.12 2.00
N ASP A 39 2.28 2.33 3.24
CA ASP A 39 1.59 3.56 3.66
C ASP A 39 2.47 4.80 3.51
N ALA A 40 3.78 4.69 3.81
CA ALA A 40 4.74 5.76 3.61
C ALA A 40 4.91 6.13 2.12
N ALA A 41 4.89 5.13 1.22
CA ALA A 41 4.94 5.37 -0.22
C ALA A 41 3.66 6.07 -0.74
N LEU A 42 2.50 5.71 -0.20
CA LEU A 42 1.21 6.36 -0.54
C LEU A 42 1.07 7.79 0.01
N GLY A 43 1.82 8.14 1.05
CA GLY A 43 1.80 9.45 1.69
C GLY A 43 2.72 10.51 1.09
N THR A 44 3.31 10.26 -0.10
CA THR A 44 4.19 11.21 -0.82
C THR A 44 3.43 12.10 -1.81
#